data_AF-A0A6P0ND42-F1
#
_entry.id   AF-A0A6P0ND42-F1
#
_cell.length_a   1.000
_cell.length_b   1.000
_cell.length_c   1.000
_cell.angle_alpha   90.00
_cell.angle_beta   90.00
_cell.angle_gamma   90.00
#
_symmetry.space_group_name_H-M   'P 1'
#
loop_
_entity.id
_entity.type
_entity.pdbx_description
1 polymer ?
#
loop_
_entity_poly.entity_id
_entity_poly.type
_entity_poly.pdbx_seq_one_letter_code
_entity_poly.pdbx_strand_id
1 'polypeptide(L)'
;HLGNLNWRGSVVLLGEGIGRLSSYQPDYGGIDVTELLSQSVNLLQALQNVGSEQVADFVRQLEAADSNDVVVSGEGVRGFPKLQGVDG
;
A
#
# COMPACT_ATOMS: atom_id res chain seq x y z
N HIS A 1 -2.18 9.89 6.08
CA HIS A 1 -2.37 9.21 7.38
C HIS A 1 -1.14 8.41 7.78
N LEU A 2 -0.67 7.50 6.92
CA LEU A 2 0.46 6.63 7.24
C LEU A 2 1.76 7.41 7.55
N GLY A 3 2.09 8.44 6.77
CA GLY A 3 3.24 9.33 7.05
C GLY A 3 3.16 10.12 8.37
N ASN A 4 1.97 10.20 8.99
CA ASN A 4 1.80 10.77 10.33
C ASN A 4 1.83 9.69 11.42
N LEU A 5 2.29 8.48 11.09
CA LEU A 5 2.29 7.28 11.95
C LEU A 5 0.91 6.90 12.50
N ASN A 6 -0.16 7.40 11.88
CA ASN A 6 -1.52 7.08 12.28
C ASN A 6 -1.95 5.74 11.67
N TRP A 7 -1.50 4.65 12.29
CA TRP A 7 -1.81 3.28 11.88
C TRP A 7 -3.32 3.04 11.78
N ARG A 8 -4.05 3.35 12.85
CA ARG A 8 -5.50 3.10 12.92
C ARG A 8 -6.25 3.82 11.80
N GLY A 9 -5.97 5.10 11.59
CA GLY A 9 -6.59 5.89 10.52
C GLY A 9 -6.25 5.35 9.14
N SER A 10 -5.03 4.85 8.94
CA SER A 10 -4.60 4.28 7.66
C SER A 10 -5.34 2.97 7.35
N VAL A 11 -5.43 2.06 8.33
CA VAL A 11 -6.16 0.78 8.19
C VAL A 11 -7.65 1.01 7.93
N VAL A 12 -8.29 1.94 8.66
CA VAL A 12 -9.72 2.28 8.48
C VAL A 12 -9.98 2.81 7.08
N LEU A 13 -9.22 3.83 6.64
CA LEU A 13 -9.44 4.46 5.34
C LEU A 13 -9.15 3.53 4.17
N LEU A 14 -8.15 2.65 4.28
CA LEU A 14 -7.89 1.64 3.27
C LEU A 14 -9.06 0.66 3.15
N GLY A 15 -9.56 0.13 4.28
CA GLY A 15 -10.70 -0.77 4.27
C GLY A 15 -11.96 -0.15 3.67
N GLU A 16 -12.30 1.09 4.08
CA GLU A 16 -13.45 1.82 3.53
C GLU A 16 -13.27 2.15 2.04
N GLY A 17 -12.07 2.59 1.65
CA GLY A 17 -11.73 2.91 0.26
C GLY A 17 -11.86 1.69 -0.65
N ILE A 18 -11.31 0.54 -0.24
CA ILE A 18 -11.41 -0.73 -0.97
C ILE A 18 -12.86 -1.13 -1.21
N GLY A 19 -13.69 -1.11 -0.15
CA GLY A 19 -15.11 -1.44 -0.26
C GLY A 19 -15.85 -0.52 -1.23
N ARG A 20 -15.62 0.80 -1.13
CA ARG A 20 -16.26 1.81 -1.98
C ARG A 20 -15.83 1.75 -3.44
N LEU A 21 -14.54 1.48 -3.70
CA LEU A 21 -13.98 1.48 -5.05
C LEU A 21 -14.23 0.16 -5.79
N SER A 22 -14.57 -0.92 -5.08
CA SER A 22 -14.79 -2.25 -5.69
C SER A 22 -15.79 -2.26 -6.85
N SER A 23 -16.85 -1.44 -6.80
CA SER A 23 -17.88 -1.35 -7.85
C SER A 23 -17.43 -0.61 -9.12
N TYR A 24 -16.26 0.02 -9.10
CA TYR A 24 -15.71 0.79 -10.21
C TYR A 24 -14.69 -0.01 -11.04
N GLN A 25 -14.50 -1.30 -10.75
CA GLN A 25 -13.67 -2.18 -11.57
C GLN A 25 -14.29 -2.44 -12.97
N PRO A 26 -13.48 -2.76 -13.99
CA PRO A 26 -12.00 -2.81 -13.93
C PRO A 26 -11.33 -1.43 -14.09
N ASP A 27 -12.00 -0.50 -14.80
CA ASP A 27 -11.52 0.87 -15.04
C ASP A 27 -12.63 1.86 -14.75
N TYR A 28 -12.25 3.02 -14.20
CA TYR A 28 -13.14 4.16 -14.10
C TYR A 28 -12.39 5.47 -14.29
N GLY A 29 -12.74 6.20 -15.36
CA GLY A 29 -12.12 7.49 -15.66
C GLY A 29 -10.65 7.38 -16.09
N GLY A 30 -10.24 6.26 -16.68
CA GLY A 30 -8.85 6.01 -17.08
C GLY A 30 -7.94 5.60 -15.92
N ILE A 31 -8.52 5.20 -14.79
CA ILE A 31 -7.81 4.61 -13.66
C ILE A 31 -8.05 3.11 -13.72
N ASP A 32 -6.98 2.32 -13.76
CA ASP A 32 -7.06 0.87 -13.51
C ASP A 32 -7.43 0.63 -12.04
N VAL A 33 -8.72 0.49 -11.79
CA VAL A 33 -9.29 0.29 -10.46
C VAL A 33 -8.93 -1.09 -9.94
N THR A 34 -8.80 -2.09 -10.83
CA THR A 34 -8.39 -3.44 -10.44
C THR A 34 -6.97 -3.43 -9.86
N GLU A 35 -6.02 -2.80 -10.53
CA GLU A 35 -4.63 -2.68 -10.04
C GLU A 35 -4.58 -1.87 -8.73
N LEU A 36 -5.26 -0.72 -8.68
CA LEU A 36 -5.31 0.13 -7.49
C LEU A 36 -5.85 -0.64 -6.26
N LEU A 37 -6.91 -1.42 -6.45
CA LEU A 37 -7.50 -2.23 -5.39
C LEU A 37 -6.58 -3.36 -4.94
N SER A 38 -5.91 -4.04 -5.88
CA SER A 38 -4.92 -5.07 -5.56
C SER A 38 -3.79 -4.51 -4.68
N GLN A 39 -3.23 -3.37 -5.10
CA GLN A 39 -2.20 -2.65 -4.36
C GLN A 39 -2.69 -2.19 -2.97
N SER A 40 -3.91 -1.67 -2.88
CA SER A 40 -4.52 -1.22 -1.63
C SER A 40 -4.76 -2.36 -0.65
N VAL A 41 -5.22 -3.52 -1.14
CA VAL A 41 -5.40 -4.73 -0.33
C VAL A 41 -4.05 -5.22 0.22
N ASN A 42 -3.01 -5.28 -0.62
CA ASN A 42 -1.67 -5.67 -0.18
C ASN A 42 -1.14 -4.74 0.91
N LEU A 43 -1.30 -3.42 0.75
CA LEU A 43 -0.89 -2.45 1.76
C LEU A 43 -1.70 -2.61 3.06
N LEU A 44 -3.02 -2.81 2.96
CA LEU A 44 -3.88 -3.02 4.12
C LEU A 44 -3.44 -4.26 4.92
N GLN A 45 -3.21 -5.38 4.23
CA GLN A 45 -2.74 -6.61 4.85
C GLN A 45 -1.37 -6.42 5.52
N ALA A 46 -0.44 -5.76 4.83
CA ALA A 46 0.87 -5.44 5.38
C ALA A 46 0.77 -4.60 6.67
N LEU A 47 -0.05 -3.55 6.68
CA LEU A 47 -0.28 -2.72 7.86
C LEU A 47 -0.96 -3.47 9.00
N GLN A 48 -1.92 -4.33 8.70
CA GLN A 48 -2.58 -5.16 9.72
C GLN A 48 -1.61 -6.16 10.35
N ASN A 49 -0.70 -6.75 9.56
CA ASN A 49 0.28 -7.71 10.03
C ASN A 49 1.35 -7.07 10.93
N VAL A 50 1.88 -5.89 10.58
CA VAL A 50 2.90 -5.22 11.41
C VAL A 50 2.31 -4.61 12.68
N GLY A 51 1.01 -4.27 12.67
CA GLY A 51 0.32 -3.64 13.78
C GLY A 51 0.76 -2.20 14.06
N SER A 52 0.15 -1.56 15.06
CA SER A 52 0.43 -0.16 15.40
C SER A 52 1.83 0.08 15.95
N GLU A 53 2.42 -0.93 16.61
CA GLU A 53 3.70 -0.80 17.30
C GLU A 53 4.87 -0.66 16.31
N GLN A 54 4.77 -1.32 15.16
CA GLN A 54 5.85 -1.35 14.15
C GLN A 54 5.60 -0.38 12.99
N VAL A 55 4.58 0.47 13.05
CA VAL A 55 4.21 1.37 11.95
C VAL A 55 5.32 2.38 11.60
N ALA A 56 6.10 2.83 12.59
CA ALA A 56 7.22 3.73 12.35
C ALA A 56 8.33 3.06 11.54
N ASP A 57 8.65 1.82 11.86
CA ASP A 57 9.66 1.04 11.15
C ASP A 57 9.20 0.69 9.73
N PHE A 58 7.92 0.33 9.61
CA PHE A 58 7.27 0.11 8.32
C PHE A 58 7.39 1.31 7.39
N VAL A 59 7.07 2.53 7.88
CA VAL A 59 7.15 3.76 7.09
C VAL A 59 8.59 4.04 6.66
N ARG A 60 9.56 3.90 7.56
CA ARG A 60 10.97 4.09 7.22
C ARG A 60 11.45 3.12 6.13
N GLN A 61 11.03 1.86 6.20
CA GLN A 61 11.37 0.86 5.18
C GLN A 61 10.72 1.19 3.83
N LEU A 62 9.49 1.70 3.83
CA LEU A 62 8.78 2.11 2.62
C LEU A 62 9.49 3.29 1.93
N GLU A 63 9.89 4.31 2.69
CA GLU A 63 10.63 5.48 2.18
C GLU A 63 12.03 5.10 1.64
N ALA A 64 12.69 4.14 2.29
CA ALA A 64 13.97 3.62 1.83
C ALA A 64 13.85 2.79 0.54
N ALA A 65 12.75 2.05 0.37
CA ALA A 65 12.48 1.29 -0.85
C ALA A 65 12.19 2.21 -2.04
N ASP A 66 11.44 3.30 -1.85
CA ASP A 66 11.14 4.30 -2.87
C ASP A 66 12.41 5.02 -3.37
N SER A 67 13.34 5.30 -2.46
CA SER A 67 14.62 5.96 -2.78
C SER A 67 15.59 5.09 -3.61
N ASN A 68 15.39 3.77 -3.64
CA ASN A 68 16.29 2.82 -4.30
C ASN A 68 15.89 2.50 -5.76
N ASP A 69 14.76 3.02 -6.25
CA ASP A 69 14.23 2.76 -7.60
C ASP A 69 14.57 3.86 -8.63
N VAL A 70 15.55 4.72 -8.32
CA VAL A 70 16.07 5.70 -9.30
C VAL A 70 17.03 5.00 -10.27
N VAL A 71 16.50 4.22 -11.23
CA VAL A 71 17.01 4.14 -12.61
C VAL A 71 16.05 3.45 -13.62
N VAL A 72 15.77 4.21 -14.69
CA VAL A 72 15.48 3.88 -16.11
C VAL A 72 14.11 3.30 -16.53
N SER A 73 13.36 4.19 -17.19
CA SER A 73 12.45 4.06 -18.33
C SER A 73 11.15 3.25 -18.24
N GLY A 74 10.04 3.98 -18.47
CA GLY A 74 8.96 3.59 -19.37
C GLY A 74 8.01 2.50 -18.89
N GLU A 75 6.80 2.93 -18.52
CA GLU A 75 5.57 2.13 -18.32
C GLU A 75 5.50 1.29 -17.03
N GLY A 76 4.42 1.53 -16.27
CA GLY A 76 4.02 0.75 -15.10
C GLY A 76 4.63 1.24 -13.79
N VAL A 77 3.81 1.89 -12.95
CA VAL A 77 4.19 2.30 -11.60
C VAL A 77 4.63 1.09 -10.77
N ARG A 78 5.87 1.16 -10.28
CA ARG A 78 6.68 0.04 -9.79
C ARG A 78 6.35 -0.33 -8.34
N GLY A 79 6.07 -1.63 -8.17
CA GLY A 79 6.48 -2.52 -7.08
C GLY A 79 6.42 -2.04 -5.62
N PHE A 80 5.38 -2.47 -4.89
CA PHE A 80 5.47 -2.57 -3.43
C PHE A 80 6.67 -3.44 -3.02
N PRO A 81 7.47 -3.04 -2.02
CA PRO A 81 8.53 -3.89 -1.50
C PRO A 81 7.93 -5.21 -1.00
N LYS A 82 8.51 -6.34 -1.42
CA LYS A 82 8.13 -7.66 -0.91
C LYS A 82 8.47 -7.74 0.57
N LEU A 83 7.48 -7.52 1.43
CA LEU A 83 7.62 -7.73 2.86
C LEU A 83 7.63 -9.22 3.10
N GLN A 84 8.83 -9.77 3.31
CA GLN A 84 9.03 -11.16 3.64
C GLN A 84 8.33 -11.43 4.97
N GLY A 85 7.31 -12.30 4.97
CA GLY A 85 6.61 -12.72 6.18
C GLY A 85 7.63 -13.27 7.17
N VAL A 86 7.63 -12.71 8.37
CA VAL A 86 8.43 -13.25 9.47
C VAL A 86 7.66 -14.46 9.97
N ASP A 87 8.13 -15.65 9.61
CA ASP A 87 7.63 -16.92 10.16
C ASP A 87 7.75 -16.86 11.69
N GLY A 88 6.61 -17.01 12.37
CA GLY A 88 6.50 -17.20 13.82
C GLY A 88 6.14 -18.64 14.14
#